data_AF-A0A429ZYB4-F1
#
_entry.id   AF-A0A429ZYB4-F1
#
_cell.length_a   1.000
_cell.length_b   1.000
_cell.length_c   1.000
_cell.angle_alpha   90.00
_cell.angle_beta   90.00
_cell.angle_gamma   90.00
#
_symmetry.space_group_name_H-M   'P 1'
#
loop_
_entity.id
_entity.type
_entity.pdbx_description
1 polymer ?
#
loop_
_entity_poly.entity_id
_entity_poly.type
_entity_poly.pdbx_seq_one_letter_code
_entity_poly.pdbx_strand_id
1 'polypeptide(L)'
;MVLKKIYTKKKEQLPEETINSVGLPNDWAVLISSLCLLIAGYLFSANDIYSGFSKACFILVIIITGTTPVKKTWQSLRQKQFNVYQLVVLIVIILLSVKQILWAAFLLVTLVVISFIKQHVKKEKKDKLS
;
A
#
# COMPACT_ATOMS: atom_id res chain seq x y z
N MET A 1 -31.44 -32.51 -3.13
CA MET A 1 -30.69 -31.74 -4.15
C MET A 1 -31.66 -30.77 -4.81
N VAL A 2 -31.30 -29.48 -4.97
CA VAL A 2 -31.81 -28.45 -5.94
C VAL A 2 -31.66 -27.01 -5.37
N LEU A 3 -31.67 -26.79 -4.05
CA LEU A 3 -31.58 -25.43 -3.47
C LEU A 3 -30.17 -24.78 -3.43
N LYS A 4 -29.12 -25.44 -3.93
CA LYS A 4 -27.74 -24.90 -3.91
C LYS A 4 -27.37 -24.04 -5.13
N LYS A 5 -28.26 -23.86 -6.12
CA LYS A 5 -27.94 -23.22 -7.42
C LYS A 5 -28.36 -21.76 -7.59
N ILE A 6 -29.01 -21.12 -6.62
CA ILE A 6 -29.53 -19.73 -6.77
C ILE A 6 -28.49 -18.66 -6.33
N TYR A 7 -27.36 -19.05 -5.75
CA TYR A 7 -26.24 -18.13 -5.44
C TYR A 7 -25.40 -17.69 -6.66
N THR A 8 -25.82 -18.06 -7.88
CA THR A 8 -25.00 -17.94 -9.08
C THR A 8 -25.70 -17.14 -10.19
N LYS A 9 -26.36 -16.01 -9.89
CA LYS A 9 -26.89 -15.13 -10.95
C LYS A 9 -27.20 -13.69 -10.52
N LYS A 10 -26.25 -13.03 -9.83
CA LYS A 10 -26.24 -11.56 -9.67
C LYS A 10 -24.82 -11.00 -9.57
N LYS A 11 -23.93 -11.59 -10.38
CA LYS A 11 -22.61 -11.06 -10.75
C LYS A 11 -22.57 -10.87 -12.28
N GLU A 12 -23.54 -10.15 -12.81
CA GLU A 12 -23.31 -9.32 -13.99
C GLU A 12 -22.70 -8.04 -13.40
N GLN A 13 -21.41 -7.74 -13.54
CA GLN A 13 -20.81 -7.31 -14.80
C GLN A 13 -21.80 -6.46 -15.60
N LEU A 14 -21.91 -5.19 -15.20
CA LEU A 14 -22.02 -4.13 -16.19
C LEU A 14 -20.82 -3.19 -16.03
N PRO A 15 -20.21 -2.80 -17.16
CA PRO A 15 -18.82 -2.43 -17.30
C PRO A 15 -18.65 -0.91 -17.36
N GLU A 16 -17.40 -0.47 -17.28
CA GLU A 16 -16.87 0.70 -17.97
C GLU A 16 -17.67 2.02 -17.87
N GLU A 17 -17.40 2.78 -16.82
CA GLU A 17 -16.86 4.11 -17.08
C GLU A 17 -15.34 4.05 -16.88
N THR A 18 -14.69 3.57 -17.93
CA THR A 18 -13.36 4.00 -18.34
C THR A 18 -13.41 5.51 -18.59
N ILE A 19 -13.41 6.30 -17.52
CA ILE A 19 -12.68 7.57 -17.58
C ILE A 19 -11.21 7.15 -17.66
N ASN A 20 -10.77 6.88 -18.89
CA ASN A 20 -9.38 7.01 -19.28
C ASN A 20 -9.02 8.48 -19.07
N SER A 21 -8.83 8.90 -17.82
CA SER A 21 -7.97 10.02 -17.57
C SER A 21 -6.60 9.55 -18.03
N VAL A 22 -6.04 10.25 -19.01
CA VAL A 22 -4.61 10.27 -19.31
C VAL A 22 -3.91 10.82 -18.06
N GLY A 23 -3.96 10.04 -17.00
CA GLY A 23 -3.71 10.41 -15.62
C GLY A 23 -3.04 9.22 -14.98
N LEU A 24 -1.99 9.49 -14.20
CA LEU A 24 -1.14 8.48 -13.61
C LEU A 24 -2.01 7.37 -12.97
N PRO A 25 -1.77 6.08 -13.29
CA PRO A 25 -2.51 4.97 -12.69
C PRO A 25 -2.59 5.16 -11.17
N ASN A 26 -3.72 4.84 -10.54
CA ASN A 26 -3.96 5.09 -9.11
C ASN A 26 -2.77 4.68 -8.20
N ASP A 27 -2.08 3.58 -8.55
CA ASP A 27 -0.87 3.12 -7.86
C ASP A 27 0.28 4.16 -7.87
N TRP A 28 0.48 4.86 -8.99
CA TRP A 28 1.44 5.95 -9.10
C TRP A 28 1.02 7.18 -8.31
N ALA A 29 -0.28 7.53 -8.32
CA ALA A 29 -0.80 8.67 -7.55
C ALA A 29 -0.58 8.44 -6.05
N VAL A 30 -0.82 7.22 -5.57
CA VAL A 30 -0.55 6.80 -4.20
C VAL A 30 0.94 6.85 -3.86
N LEU A 31 1.81 6.41 -4.77
CA LEU A 31 3.26 6.40 -4.56
C LEU A 31 3.83 7.82 -4.49
N ILE A 32 3.45 8.69 -5.42
CA ILE A 32 3.86 10.10 -5.46
C ILE A 32 3.32 10.85 -4.24
N SER A 33 2.04 10.67 -3.91
CA SER A 33 1.44 11.33 -2.73
C SER A 33 2.12 10.90 -1.43
N SER A 34 2.45 9.60 -1.31
CA SER A 34 3.18 9.09 -0.14
C SER A 34 4.61 9.66 -0.05
N LEU A 35 5.29 9.81 -1.19
CA LEU A 35 6.62 10.43 -1.24
C LEU A 35 6.57 11.91 -0.85
N CYS A 36 5.61 12.66 -1.39
CA CYS A 36 5.42 14.08 -1.08
C CYS A 36 5.12 14.30 0.40
N LEU A 37 4.26 13.47 1.00
CA LEU A 37 3.96 13.54 2.44
C LEU A 37 5.18 13.19 3.31
N LEU A 38 6.02 12.26 2.87
CA LEU A 38 7.23 11.88 3.60
C LEU A 38 8.28 13.00 3.56
N ILE A 39 8.46 13.64 2.39
CA ILE A 39 9.34 14.81 2.23
C ILE A 39 8.81 16.00 3.03
N ALA A 40 7.51 16.30 2.94
CA ALA A 40 6.88 17.35 3.73
C ALA A 40 7.07 17.10 5.23
N GLY A 41 6.78 15.88 5.69
CA GLY A 41 7.00 15.48 7.08
C GLY A 41 8.45 15.69 7.52
N TYR A 42 9.43 15.33 6.68
CA TYR A 42 10.84 15.52 6.99
C TYR A 42 11.23 17.00 7.08
N LEU A 43 10.83 17.82 6.10
CA LEU A 43 11.13 19.26 6.06
C LEU A 43 10.53 20.00 7.27
N PHE A 44 9.29 19.68 7.64
CA PHE A 44 8.63 20.29 8.79
C PHE A 44 9.07 19.71 10.14
N SER A 45 9.74 18.55 10.16
CA SER A 45 10.26 17.96 11.39
C SER A 45 11.41 18.76 12.00
N ALA A 46 12.09 19.61 11.24
CA ALA A 46 13.18 20.45 11.72
C ALA A 46 12.69 21.70 12.48
N ASN A 47 11.40 22.07 12.34
CA ASN A 47 10.83 23.23 13.01
C ASN A 47 9.91 22.77 14.16
N ASP A 48 10.23 23.16 15.39
CA ASP A 48 9.49 22.78 16.61
C ASP A 48 7.99 23.12 16.54
N ILE A 49 7.64 24.24 15.90
CA ILE A 49 6.26 24.72 15.71
C ILE A 49 5.44 23.75 14.86
N TYR A 50 6.07 23.07 13.89
CA TYR A 50 5.39 22.16 12.95
C TYR A 50 5.63 20.68 13.27
N SER A 51 6.18 20.37 14.45
CA SER A 51 6.45 19.00 14.90
C SER A 51 5.20 18.12 15.01
N GLY A 52 4.02 18.72 15.24
CA GLY A 52 2.73 18.02 15.20
C GLY A 52 2.28 17.67 13.78
N PHE A 53 2.51 18.60 12.83
CA PHE A 53 2.17 18.41 11.42
C PHE A 53 3.06 17.34 10.76
N SER A 54 4.36 17.31 11.08
CA SER A 54 5.26 16.27 10.56
C SER A 54 4.84 14.86 10.99
N LYS A 55 4.46 14.69 12.27
CA LYS A 55 3.94 13.43 12.81
C LYS A 55 2.65 13.01 12.10
N ALA A 56 1.72 13.94 11.87
CA ALA A 56 0.49 13.67 11.15
C ALA A 56 0.75 13.20 9.71
N CYS A 57 1.70 13.83 9.01
CA CYS A 57 2.14 13.40 7.68
C CYS A 57 2.68 11.97 7.67
N PHE A 58 3.55 11.61 8.62
CA PHE A 58 4.09 10.25 8.69
C PHE A 58 3.01 9.22 9.02
N ILE A 59 2.06 9.54 9.91
CA ILE A 59 0.92 8.67 10.22
C ILE A 59 0.05 8.44 8.98
N LEU A 60 -0.23 9.51 8.21
CA LEU A 60 -0.98 9.40 6.95
C LEU A 60 -0.28 8.47 5.96
N VAL A 61 1.05 8.61 5.79
CA VAL A 61 1.83 7.71 4.94
C VAL A 61 1.71 6.26 5.40
N ILE A 62 1.83 6.00 6.70
CA ILE A 62 1.71 4.65 7.28
C ILE A 62 0.31 4.07 7.04
N ILE A 63 -0.75 4.87 7.15
CA ILE A 63 -2.12 4.41 6.88
C ILE A 63 -2.28 4.05 5.40
N ILE A 64 -1.88 4.94 4.50
CA ILE A 64 -2.02 4.73 3.05
C ILE A 64 -1.24 3.49 2.61
N THR A 65 0.04 3.43 2.95
CA THR A 65 0.95 2.36 2.52
C THR A 65 0.76 1.05 3.30
N GLY A 66 0.33 1.12 4.57
CA GLY A 66 0.15 -0.02 5.47
C GLY A 66 -1.11 -0.86 5.20
N THR A 67 -2.13 -0.30 4.53
CA THR A 67 -3.36 -1.06 4.21
C THR A 67 -3.09 -2.33 3.38
N THR A 68 -2.17 -2.24 2.42
CA THR A 68 -1.82 -3.36 1.53
C THR A 68 -1.13 -4.53 2.26
N PRO A 69 -0.02 -4.32 3.00
CA PRO A 69 0.62 -5.39 3.74
C PRO A 69 -0.29 -5.96 4.83
N VAL A 70 -1.13 -5.16 5.49
CA VAL A 70 -2.10 -5.65 6.48
C VAL A 70 -3.12 -6.59 5.84
N LYS A 71 -3.70 -6.21 4.69
CA LYS A 71 -4.63 -7.09 3.93
C LYS A 71 -3.96 -8.39 3.50
N LYS A 72 -2.73 -8.33 2.98
CA LYS A 72 -1.97 -9.53 2.57
C LYS A 72 -1.63 -10.43 3.76
N THR A 73 -1.23 -9.85 4.89
CA THR A 73 -0.98 -10.55 6.14
C THR A 73 -2.22 -11.27 6.65
N TRP A 74 -3.38 -10.60 6.62
CA TRP A 74 -4.66 -11.19 7.01
C TRP A 74 -5.06 -12.37 6.12
N GLN A 75 -4.90 -12.24 4.80
CA GLN A 75 -5.14 -13.33 3.85
C GLN A 75 -4.18 -14.51 4.07
N SER A 76 -2.89 -14.22 4.29
CA SER A 76 -1.85 -15.23 4.55
C SER A 76 -2.09 -15.99 5.85
N LEU A 77 -2.56 -15.29 6.90
CA LEU A 77 -2.96 -15.90 8.18
C LEU A 77 -4.10 -16.90 7.99
N ARG A 78 -5.12 -16.55 7.21
CA ARG A 78 -6.23 -17.48 6.89
C ARG A 78 -5.75 -18.72 6.12
N GLN A 79 -4.72 -18.57 5.31
CA GLN A 79 -4.13 -19.67 4.55
C GLN A 79 -3.08 -20.47 5.34
N LYS A 80 -2.82 -20.12 6.62
CA LYS A 80 -1.75 -20.70 7.45
C LYS A 80 -0.38 -20.70 6.78
N GLN A 81 -0.14 -19.75 5.89
CA GLN A 81 1.14 -19.58 5.22
C GLN A 81 1.89 -18.41 5.85
N PHE A 82 3.16 -18.64 6.16
CA PHE A 82 4.06 -17.58 6.59
C PHE A 82 4.52 -16.77 5.37
N ASN A 83 4.42 -15.45 5.47
CA ASN A 83 4.77 -14.56 4.38
C ASN A 83 5.58 -13.37 4.87
N VAL A 84 6.47 -12.86 4.02
CA VAL A 84 7.36 -11.70 4.31
C VAL A 84 6.55 -10.48 4.76
N TYR A 85 5.31 -10.30 4.25
CA TYR A 85 4.44 -9.21 4.69
C TYR A 85 4.04 -9.29 6.17
N GLN A 86 3.94 -10.48 6.76
CA GLN A 86 3.65 -10.64 8.19
C GLN A 86 4.82 -10.14 9.03
N LEU A 87 6.04 -10.48 8.64
CA LEU A 87 7.26 -10.01 9.29
C LEU A 87 7.35 -8.47 9.22
N VAL A 88 7.06 -7.90 8.04
CA VAL A 88 7.06 -6.44 7.86
C VAL A 88 6.02 -5.76 8.74
N VAL A 89 4.79 -6.29 8.81
CA VAL A 89 3.75 -5.73 9.69
C VAL A 89 4.18 -5.81 11.16
N LEU A 90 4.78 -6.91 11.59
CA LEU A 90 5.31 -7.06 12.95
C LEU A 90 6.40 -6.02 13.26
N ILE A 91 7.36 -5.84 12.34
CA ILE A 91 8.44 -4.84 12.49
C ILE A 91 7.85 -3.43 12.56
N VAL A 92 6.86 -3.10 11.74
CA VAL A 92 6.18 -1.80 11.77
C VAL A 92 5.50 -1.58 13.12
N ILE A 93 4.82 -2.58 13.69
CA ILE A 93 4.21 -2.49 15.02
C ILE A 93 5.26 -2.23 16.11
N ILE A 94 6.39 -2.93 16.06
CA ILE A 94 7.51 -2.73 16.98
C ILE A 94 8.06 -1.30 16.86
N LEU A 95 8.31 -0.82 15.63
CA LEU A 95 8.81 0.54 15.39
C LEU A 95 7.85 1.61 15.92
N LEU A 96 6.54 1.43 15.73
CA LEU A 96 5.52 2.32 16.30
C LEU A 96 5.56 2.32 17.84
N SER A 97 5.79 1.16 18.46
CA SER A 97 5.85 1.01 19.92
C SER A 97 7.06 1.74 20.53
N VAL A 98 8.18 1.78 19.80
CA VAL A 98 9.41 2.52 20.18
C VAL A 98 9.34 3.99 19.73
N LYS A 99 8.17 4.48 19.29
CA LYS A 99 7.95 5.84 18.75
C LYS A 99 8.81 6.19 17.53
N GLN A 100 9.33 5.19 16.82
CA GLN A 100 10.12 5.37 15.60
C GLN A 100 9.22 5.43 14.34
N ILE A 101 8.34 6.45 14.32
CA ILE A 101 7.33 6.63 13.26
C ILE A 101 8.00 6.87 11.89
N LEU A 102 9.11 7.62 11.85
CA LEU A 102 9.85 7.89 10.62
C LEU A 102 10.35 6.61 9.95
N TRP A 103 10.98 5.72 10.73
CA TRP A 103 11.50 4.44 10.25
C TRP A 103 10.37 3.51 9.79
N ALA A 104 9.25 3.50 10.50
CA ALA A 104 8.06 2.74 10.11
C ALA A 104 7.51 3.21 8.74
N ALA A 105 7.36 4.53 8.56
CA ALA A 105 6.91 5.11 7.30
C ALA A 105 7.90 4.81 6.16
N PHE A 106 9.20 4.97 6.41
CA PHE A 106 10.24 4.72 5.42
C PHE A 106 10.27 3.26 4.94
N LEU A 107 10.16 2.31 5.88
CA LEU A 107 10.14 0.87 5.57
C LEU A 107 8.93 0.50 4.69
N LEU A 108 7.75 1.04 5.00
CA LEU A 108 6.54 0.81 4.22
C LEU A 108 6.63 1.40 2.80
N VAL A 109 7.11 2.65 2.67
CA VAL A 109 7.30 3.28 1.36
C VAL A 109 8.29 2.49 0.53
N THR A 110 9.41 2.05 1.12
CA THR A 110 10.42 1.23 0.43
C THR A 110 9.81 -0.06 -0.11
N LEU A 111 8.99 -0.73 0.69
CA LEU A 111 8.31 -1.96 0.26
C LEU A 111 7.31 -1.70 -0.88
N VAL A 112 6.58 -0.59 -0.84
CA VAL A 112 5.68 -0.17 -1.92
C VAL A 112 6.48 0.09 -3.20
N VAL A 113 7.58 0.84 -3.13
CA VAL A 113 8.47 1.14 -4.27
C VAL A 113 9.06 -0.14 -4.87
N ILE A 114 9.57 -1.07 -4.05
CA ILE A 114 10.09 -2.36 -4.53
C ILE A 114 8.99 -3.19 -5.21
N SER A 115 7.82 -3.27 -4.58
CA SER A 115 6.68 -4.00 -5.13
C SER A 115 6.25 -3.42 -6.48
N PHE A 116 6.28 -2.10 -6.58
CA PHE A 116 5.95 -1.34 -7.78
C PHE A 116 6.94 -1.57 -8.92
N ILE A 117 8.25 -1.44 -8.65
CA ILE A 117 9.32 -1.74 -9.63
C ILE A 117 9.20 -3.19 -10.10
N LYS A 118 8.99 -4.14 -9.19
CA LYS A 118 8.84 -5.56 -9.53
C LYS A 118 7.62 -5.81 -10.42
N GLN A 119 6.51 -5.10 -10.20
CA GLN A 119 5.32 -5.19 -11.06
C GLN A 119 5.57 -4.60 -12.44
N HIS A 120 6.20 -3.43 -12.54
CA HIS A 120 6.52 -2.78 -13.82
C HIS A 120 7.51 -3.59 -14.65
N VAL A 121 8.62 -4.05 -14.07
CA VAL A 121 9.60 -4.91 -14.76
C VAL A 121 8.97 -6.22 -15.23
N LYS A 122 8.01 -6.77 -14.46
CA LYS A 122 7.30 -8.00 -14.84
C LYS A 122 6.27 -7.77 -15.96
N LYS A 123 5.70 -6.56 -16.05
CA LYS A 123 4.83 -6.16 -17.17
C LYS A 123 5.63 -6.00 -18.46
N GLU A 124 6.75 -5.26 -18.43
CA GLU A 124 7.63 -5.11 -19.59
C GLU A 124 8.14 -6.45 -20.15
N LYS A 125 8.45 -7.42 -19.27
CA LYS A 125 8.88 -8.75 -19.71
C LYS A 125 7.77 -9.57 -20.39
N LYS A 126 6.49 -9.30 -20.09
CA LYS A 126 5.37 -9.98 -20.75
C LYS A 126 5.08 -9.40 -22.13
N ASP A 127 5.21 -8.08 -22.30
CA ASP A 127 4.93 -7.42 -23.57
C ASP A 127 6.02 -7.68 -24.64
N LYS A 128 7.24 -8.09 -24.24
CA LYS A 128 8.31 -8.50 -25.18
C LYS A 128 8.25 -9.98 -25.61
N LEU A 129 7.34 -10.77 -25.04
CA LEU A 129 7.21 -12.21 -25.28
C LEU A 129 5.87 -12.58 -25.94
N SER A 130 5.05 -11.58 -26.26
CA SER A 130 3.80 -11.72 -27.03
C SER A 130 3.93 -11.07 -28.39
#